data_AF-A0A0D0LEM8-F1
#
_entry.id   AF-A0A0D0LEM8-F1
#
_cell.length_a   1.000
_cell.length_b   1.000
_cell.length_c   1.000
_cell.angle_alpha   90.00
_cell.angle_beta   90.00
_cell.angle_gamma   90.00
#
_symmetry.space_group_name_H-M   'P 1'
#
loop_
_entity.id
_entity.type
_entity.pdbx_description
1 polymer ?
#
loop_
_entity_poly.entity_id
_entity_poly.type
_entity_poly.pdbx_seq_one_letter_code
_entity_poly.pdbx_strand_id
1 'polypeptide(L)'
;NALPKKAAGAPMMVLVGSRDNLILPQWTEAAARAACALGDTIDFRVRADQGHADSAANIEGIDWVTQRFLGDAPTNTCDQLP
;
A
#
# COMPACT_ATOMS: atom_id res chain seq x y z
N ASN A 1 0.60 14.68 17.99
CA ASN A 1 -0.37 13.67 18.48
C ASN A 1 -1.49 13.47 17.45
N ALA A 2 -1.21 12.81 16.33
CA ALA A 2 -2.23 12.50 15.31
C ALA A 2 -1.93 11.23 14.49
N LEU A 3 -0.75 10.61 14.65
CA LEU A 3 -0.37 9.43 13.89
C LEU A 3 -0.79 8.14 14.61
N PRO A 4 -1.16 7.08 13.87
CA PRO A 4 -1.44 5.76 14.43
C PRO A 4 -0.29 5.27 15.33
N LYS A 5 -0.62 4.70 16.49
CA LYS A 5 0.36 4.16 17.46
C LYS A 5 0.28 2.65 17.63
N LYS A 6 -0.57 1.99 16.85
CA LYS A 6 -0.84 0.55 16.91
C LYS A 6 -1.06 0.03 15.50
N ALA A 7 -0.86 -1.26 15.33
CA ALA A 7 -1.16 -1.94 14.08
C ALA A 7 -2.63 -1.75 13.67
N ALA A 8 -2.86 -1.72 12.35
CA ALA A 8 -4.18 -1.75 11.76
C ALA A 8 -4.90 -3.07 12.10
N GLY A 9 -6.23 -3.01 12.26
CA GLY A 9 -7.05 -4.19 12.54
C GLY A 9 -7.31 -5.09 11.33
N ALA A 10 -6.85 -4.69 10.14
CA ALA A 10 -7.05 -5.40 8.88
C ALA A 10 -5.85 -5.17 7.94
N PRO A 11 -5.62 -6.06 6.95
CA PRO A 11 -4.61 -5.85 5.91
C PRO A 11 -4.87 -4.59 5.09
N MET A 12 -3.82 -4.05 4.47
CA MET A 12 -3.91 -2.88 3.57
C MET A 12 -3.14 -3.12 2.27
N MET A 13 -3.69 -2.65 1.14
CA MET A 13 -2.91 -2.44 -0.09
C MET A 13 -2.46 -1.00 -0.16
N VAL A 14 -1.20 -0.78 -0.49
CA VAL A 14 -0.63 0.53 -0.74
C VAL A 14 -0.02 0.53 -2.12
N LEU A 15 -0.49 1.41 -3.00
CA LEU A 15 -0.02 1.49 -4.39
C LEU A 15 0.52 2.90 -4.67
N VAL A 16 1.71 2.96 -5.26
CA VAL A 16 2.35 4.22 -5.68
C VAL A 16 2.81 4.14 -7.13
N GLY A 17 2.72 5.25 -7.86
CA GLY A 17 3.33 5.39 -9.19
C GLY A 17 4.77 5.89 -9.07
N SER A 18 5.72 5.25 -9.75
CA SER A 18 7.15 5.57 -9.61
C SER A 18 7.54 6.96 -10.13
N ARG A 19 6.66 7.63 -10.88
CA ARG A 19 6.82 8.99 -11.40
C ARG A 19 5.80 9.96 -10.81
N ASP A 20 5.15 9.61 -9.69
CA ASP A 20 4.30 10.57 -8.98
C ASP A 20 5.14 11.76 -8.50
N ASN A 21 4.79 12.95 -8.97
CA ASN A 21 5.44 14.21 -8.67
C ASN A 21 4.58 15.14 -7.79
N LEU A 22 3.38 14.68 -7.39
CA LEU A 22 2.49 15.38 -6.47
C LEU A 22 2.56 14.76 -5.08
N ILE A 23 2.41 13.43 -4.99
CA ILE A 23 2.60 12.66 -3.76
C ILE A 23 3.83 11.78 -3.97
N LEU A 24 4.99 12.29 -3.57
CA LEU A 24 6.25 11.65 -3.88
C LEU A 24 6.30 10.22 -3.29
N PRO A 25 6.66 9.17 -4.07
CA PRO A 25 6.58 7.78 -3.65
C PRO A 25 7.29 7.50 -2.32
N GLN A 26 8.45 8.12 -2.11
CA GLN A 26 9.26 7.96 -0.91
C GLN A 26 8.52 8.36 0.38
N TRP A 27 7.52 9.25 0.32
CA TRP A 27 6.71 9.61 1.48
C TRP A 27 5.80 8.46 1.89
N THR A 28 5.13 7.86 0.92
CA THR A 28 4.24 6.72 1.12
C THR A 28 5.01 5.46 1.50
N GLU A 29 6.18 5.23 0.89
CA GLU A 29 7.10 4.16 1.26
C GLU A 29 7.56 4.28 2.72
N ALA A 30 7.95 5.48 3.16
CA ALA A 30 8.36 5.72 4.54
C ALA A 30 7.22 5.45 5.53
N ALA A 31 6.00 5.87 5.18
CA ALA A 31 4.81 5.59 5.99
C ALA A 31 4.52 4.07 6.06
N ALA A 32 4.63 3.36 4.94
CA ALA A 32 4.41 1.93 4.89
C ALA A 32 5.49 1.15 5.68
N ARG A 33 6.77 1.56 5.64
CA ARG A 33 7.83 0.99 6.49
C ARG A 33 7.53 1.18 7.98
N ALA A 34 7.07 2.37 8.37
CA ALA A 34 6.69 2.63 9.76
C ALA A 34 5.50 1.77 10.22
N ALA A 35 4.52 1.56 9.34
CA ALA A 35 3.37 0.70 9.61
C ALA A 35 3.75 -0.79 9.70
N CYS A 36 4.61 -1.29 8.80
CA CYS A 36 5.19 -2.63 8.91
C CYS A 36 5.93 -2.84 10.24
N ALA A 37 6.70 -1.85 10.70
CA ALA A 37 7.39 -1.91 11.99
C ALA A 37 6.43 -1.95 13.21
N LEU A 38 5.17 -1.53 13.04
CA LEU A 38 4.12 -1.66 14.05
C LEU A 38 3.40 -3.02 14.01
N GLY A 39 3.67 -3.86 13.00
CA GLY A 39 3.06 -5.17 12.82
C GLY A 39 1.93 -5.22 11.80
N ASP A 40 1.79 -4.21 10.94
CA ASP A 40 0.79 -4.22 9.88
C ASP A 40 1.07 -5.32 8.84
N THR A 41 0.00 -5.80 8.21
CA THR A 41 0.07 -6.62 6.99
C THR A 41 -0.16 -5.72 5.79
N ILE A 42 0.90 -5.44 5.02
CA ILE A 42 0.86 -4.50 3.90
C ILE A 42 1.23 -5.21 2.59
N ASP A 43 0.37 -5.05 1.58
CA ASP A 43 0.66 -5.36 0.18
C ASP A 43 1.08 -4.06 -0.52
N PHE A 44 2.39 -3.80 -0.56
CA PHE A 44 2.98 -2.59 -1.13
C PHE A 44 3.34 -2.81 -2.59
N ARG A 45 2.84 -1.96 -3.48
CA ARG A 45 2.98 -2.10 -4.93
C ARG A 45 3.50 -0.81 -5.55
N VAL A 46 4.55 -0.94 -6.37
CA VAL A 46 5.07 0.17 -7.18
C VAL A 46 4.71 -0.07 -8.64
N ARG A 47 4.04 0.90 -9.26
CA ARG A 47 3.77 0.91 -10.70
C ARG A 47 4.83 1.74 -11.41
N ALA A 48 5.69 1.04 -12.14
CA ALA A 48 6.71 1.69 -12.96
C ALA A 48 6.06 2.66 -13.96
N ASP A 49 6.69 3.81 -14.15
CA ASP A 49 6.32 4.84 -15.10
C ASP A 49 4.95 5.53 -14.88
N GLN A 50 4.22 5.21 -13.82
CA GLN A 50 2.93 5.86 -13.52
C GLN A 50 3.10 7.13 -12.67
N GLY A 51 2.25 8.13 -12.94
CA GLY A 51 2.14 9.38 -12.16
C GLY A 51 0.94 9.35 -11.20
N HIS A 52 0.58 10.51 -10.65
CA HIS A 52 -0.40 10.62 -9.56
C HIS A 52 -1.80 10.07 -9.86
N ALA A 53 -2.31 10.27 -11.07
CA ALA A 53 -3.72 10.06 -11.41
C ALA A 53 -3.92 9.03 -12.54
N ASP A 54 -3.06 8.00 -12.60
CA ASP A 54 -3.23 6.91 -13.56
C ASP A 54 -4.41 6.00 -13.16
N SER A 55 -5.36 5.80 -14.09
CA SER A 55 -6.58 5.05 -13.84
C SER A 55 -6.36 3.54 -13.73
N ALA A 56 -5.22 3.03 -14.18
CA ALA A 56 -4.89 1.60 -14.12
C ALA A 56 -4.91 1.05 -12.68
N ALA A 57 -4.67 1.90 -11.68
CA ALA A 57 -4.72 1.51 -10.26
C ALA A 57 -6.13 1.19 -9.74
N ASN A 58 -7.20 1.65 -10.41
CA ASN A 58 -8.56 1.54 -9.90
C ASN A 58 -9.07 0.08 -9.88
N ILE A 59 -8.91 -0.64 -11.00
CA ILE A 59 -9.38 -2.03 -11.12
C ILE A 59 -8.60 -2.92 -10.16
N GLU A 60 -7.29 -2.71 -10.05
CA GLU A 60 -6.44 -3.45 -9.13
C GLU A 60 -6.86 -3.30 -7.66
N GLY A 61 -7.23 -2.08 -7.23
CA GLY A 61 -7.76 -1.85 -5.88
C GLY A 61 -9.08 -2.56 -5.63
N ILE A 62 -9.99 -2.56 -6.61
CA ILE A 62 -11.28 -3.25 -6.52
C ILE A 62 -11.06 -4.77 -6.42
N ASP A 63 -10.18 -5.33 -7.24
CA ASP A 63 -9.85 -6.76 -7.22
C ASP A 63 -9.22 -7.16 -5.88
N TRP A 64 -8.31 -6.34 -5.35
CA TRP A 64 -7.68 -6.59 -4.06
C TRP A 64 -8.70 -6.60 -2.91
N VAL A 65 -9.65 -5.67 -2.90
CA VAL A 65 -10.72 -5.63 -1.90
C VAL A 65 -11.65 -6.84 -2.04
N THR A 66 -11.99 -7.23 -3.27
CA THR A 66 -12.82 -8.40 -3.56
C THR A 66 -12.22 -9.67 -2.95
N GLN A 67 -10.92 -9.88 -3.10
CA GLN A 67 -10.20 -11.03 -2.52
C GLN A 67 -10.33 -11.10 -0.98
N ARG A 68 -10.35 -9.94 -0.29
CA ARG A 68 -10.56 -9.92 1.17
C ARG A 68 -11.95 -10.40 1.56
N PHE A 69 -12.98 -10.05 0.78
CA PHE A 69 -14.35 -10.52 1.01
C PHE A 69 -14.54 -11.99 0.64
N LEU A 70 -13.76 -12.53 -0.29
CA LEU A 70 -13.74 -13.95 -0.63
C LEU A 70 -12.99 -14.82 0.41
N GLY A 71 -12.28 -14.19 1.35
CA GLY A 71 -11.52 -14.89 2.38
C GLY A 71 -10.11 -15.31 1.95
N ASP A 72 -9.60 -14.76 0.85
CA ASP A 72 -8.24 -15.05 0.38
C ASP A 72 -7.21 -14.48 1.37
N ALA A 73 -6.15 -15.26 1.62
CA ALA A 73 -5.03 -14.84 2.44
C ALA A 73 -4.43 -13.53 1.90
N PRO A 74 -4.18 -12.52 2.77
CA PRO A 74 -3.57 -11.27 2.32
C PRO A 74 -2.09 -11.48 1.97
N THR A 75 -1.66 -10.86 0.88
CA THR A 75 -0.23 -10.69 0.59
C THR A 75 0.40 -9.81 1.66
N ASN A 76 1.62 -10.14 2.09
CA ASN A 76 2.44 -9.28 2.94
C ASN A 76 3.81 -9.08 2.30
N THR A 77 4.11 -7.85 1.93
CA THR A 77 5.38 -7.45 1.30
C THR A 77 6.25 -6.66 2.26
N CYS A 78 5.98 -6.66 3.58
CA CYS A 78 6.71 -5.85 4.56
C CYS A 78 8.25 -6.03 4.51
N ASP A 79 8.72 -7.25 4.20
CA ASP A 79 10.16 -7.55 4.08
C ASP A 79 10.74 -7.21 2.69
N GLN A 80 9.94 -6.58 1.83
CA GLN A 80 10.26 -6.32 0.41
C GLN A 80 10.07 -4.85 0.04
N LEU A 81 9.73 -3.97 0.99
CA LEU A 81 9.62 -2.54 0.69
C LEU A 81 10.98 -1.99 0.23
N PRO A 82 10.98 -1.01 -0.70
CA PRO A 82 12.19 -0.29 -1.12
C PRO A 82 12.95 0.37 0.03
#